data_AF-A0A7J9WNR0-F1
#
_entry.id   AF-A0A7J9WNR0-F1
#
_cell.length_a   1.000
_cell.length_b   1.000
_cell.length_c   1.000
_cell.angle_alpha   90.00
_cell.angle_beta   90.00
_cell.angle_gamma   90.00
#
_symmetry.space_group_name_H-M   'P 1'
#
loop_
_entity.id
_entity.type
_entity.pdbx_description
1 polymer ?
#
loop_
_entity_poly.entity_id
_entity_poly.type
_entity_poly.pdbx_seq_one_letter_code
_entity_poly.pdbx_strand_id
1 'polypeptide(L)'
;MRAAKTAAGPVDTGAVDTGPDDAGPDDLGQIDGVGPVLERTLRRLGITTFRQIASLTPEEARRVGAEFGQFGDRIEREHWVEQARRLYEAKYGRPVEPG
;
A
#
# COMPACT_ATOMS: atom_id res chain seq x y z
N MET A 1 -17.31 23.56 -0.28
CA MET A 1 -16.57 23.08 0.91
C MET A 1 -16.63 21.56 0.90
N ARG A 2 -15.53 20.85 0.61
CA ARG A 2 -15.50 19.38 0.73
C ARG A 2 -15.10 19.04 2.17
N ALA A 3 -15.89 18.16 2.77
CA ALA A 3 -15.93 17.89 4.20
C ALA A 3 -14.71 17.11 4.70
N ALA A 4 -14.31 17.43 5.93
CA ALA A 4 -13.29 16.77 6.72
C ALA A 4 -13.67 15.31 7.05
N LYS A 5 -12.66 14.42 7.12
CA LYS A 5 -12.79 13.07 7.69
C LYS A 5 -11.68 12.86 8.73
N THR A 6 -12.02 13.08 10.00
CA THR A 6 -11.20 12.80 11.19
C THR A 6 -11.86 11.68 12.00
N ALA A 7 -11.27 10.50 11.94
CA ALA A 7 -11.33 9.34 12.85
C ALA A 7 -10.73 8.18 12.05
N ALA A 8 -9.94 7.30 12.66
CA ALA A 8 -9.31 6.14 12.03
C ALA A 8 -10.35 5.16 11.45
N GLY A 9 -10.89 5.51 10.29
CA GLY A 9 -11.67 4.66 9.41
C GLY A 9 -10.75 3.89 8.46
N PRO A 10 -11.29 2.94 7.66
CA PRO A 10 -10.50 2.24 6.66
C PRO A 10 -9.69 3.27 5.86
N VAL A 11 -8.40 3.00 5.67
CA VAL A 11 -7.62 3.74 4.68
C VAL A 11 -8.45 3.69 3.41
N ASP A 12 -8.84 4.85 2.90
CA ASP A 12 -9.68 4.94 1.71
C ASP A 12 -8.78 4.65 0.50
N THR A 13 -8.21 3.44 0.43
CA THR A 13 -7.40 2.95 -0.69
C THR A 13 -8.24 2.70 -1.95
N GLY A 14 -9.40 3.36 -2.11
CA GLY A 14 -10.37 3.01 -3.13
C GLY A 14 -10.85 1.58 -2.93
N ALA A 15 -11.62 1.33 -1.86
CA ALA A 15 -12.33 0.08 -1.70
C ALA A 15 -13.42 -0.02 -2.77
N VAL A 16 -13.02 -0.52 -3.95
CA VAL A 16 -13.67 -1.36 -4.97
C VAL A 16 -13.11 -1.01 -6.35
N ASP A 17 -11.79 -1.00 -6.51
CA ASP A 17 -11.29 -1.03 -7.87
C ASP A 17 -11.49 -2.44 -8.44
N THR A 18 -12.61 -2.60 -9.13
CA THR A 18 -12.93 -3.73 -10.02
C THR A 18 -12.25 -3.51 -11.38
N GLY A 19 -11.01 -3.02 -11.35
CA GLY A 19 -10.14 -2.93 -12.52
C GLY A 19 -9.60 -4.32 -12.87
N PRO A 20 -8.94 -4.49 -14.03
CA PRO A 20 -8.52 -5.80 -14.57
C PRO A 20 -7.42 -6.51 -13.75
N ASP A 21 -7.17 -6.06 -12.52
CA ASP A 21 -6.19 -6.55 -11.56
C ASP A 21 -6.84 -7.54 -10.57
N ASP A 22 -8.01 -8.09 -10.90
CA ASP A 22 -8.82 -9.09 -10.16
C ASP A 22 -8.10 -10.46 -9.95
N ALA A 23 -6.78 -10.49 -10.04
CA ALA A 23 -5.93 -11.66 -9.82
C ALA A 23 -5.79 -12.06 -8.33
N GLY A 24 -6.59 -11.47 -7.44
CA GLY A 24 -6.52 -11.69 -6.00
C GLY A 24 -5.38 -10.93 -5.32
N PRO A 25 -5.18 -11.15 -4.01
CA PRO A 25 -4.16 -10.45 -3.23
C PRO A 25 -2.74 -10.75 -3.75
N ASP A 26 -1.88 -9.75 -3.75
CA ASP A 26 -0.46 -9.88 -4.09
C ASP A 26 0.35 -10.47 -2.92
N ASP A 27 1.55 -10.95 -3.24
CA ASP A 27 2.56 -11.34 -2.26
C ASP A 27 3.37 -10.10 -1.86
N LEU A 28 2.87 -9.34 -0.88
CA LEU A 28 3.52 -8.10 -0.42
C LEU A 28 4.91 -8.37 0.18
N GLY A 29 5.23 -9.61 0.55
CA GLY A 29 6.56 -10.02 0.99
C GLY A 29 7.64 -9.94 -0.09
N GLN A 30 7.27 -9.74 -1.36
CA GLN A 30 8.22 -9.46 -2.44
C GLN A 30 8.85 -8.07 -2.36
N ILE A 31 8.30 -7.15 -1.55
CA ILE A 31 8.89 -5.83 -1.31
C ILE A 31 9.98 -5.97 -0.25
N ASP A 32 11.20 -5.52 -0.56
CA ASP A 32 12.32 -5.55 0.37
C ASP A 32 11.98 -4.76 1.65
N GLY A 33 12.20 -5.41 2.79
CA GLY A 33 11.87 -4.87 4.10
C GLY A 33 10.46 -5.19 4.60
N VAL A 34 9.56 -5.73 3.75
CA VAL A 34 8.25 -6.28 4.17
C VAL A 34 8.42 -7.72 4.65
N GLY A 35 8.62 -7.89 5.96
CA GLY A 35 8.60 -9.21 6.59
C GLY A 35 7.18 -9.71 6.91
N PRO A 36 7.00 -10.99 7.28
CA PRO A 36 5.68 -11.60 7.56
C PRO A 36 4.84 -10.85 8.61
N VAL A 37 5.49 -10.17 9.56
CA VAL A 37 4.80 -9.36 10.58
C VAL A 37 4.19 -8.10 9.96
N LEU A 38 4.96 -7.40 9.12
CA LEU A 38 4.52 -6.16 8.49
C LEU A 38 3.45 -6.44 7.44
N GLU A 39 3.62 -7.51 6.66
CA GLU A 39 2.62 -7.97 5.71
C GLU A 39 1.28 -8.28 6.40
N ARG A 40 1.28 -8.99 7.54
CA ARG A 40 0.04 -9.24 8.29
C ARG A 40 -0.63 -7.94 8.75
N THR A 41 0.16 -6.93 9.15
CA THR A 41 -0.38 -5.62 9.51
C THR A 41 -0.97 -4.91 8.30
N LEU A 42 -0.27 -4.88 7.16
CA LEU A 42 -0.79 -4.33 5.90
C LEU A 42 -2.12 -4.98 5.51
N ARG A 43 -2.20 -6.32 5.53
CA ARG A 43 -3.43 -7.06 5.21
C ARG A 43 -4.59 -6.70 6.16
N ARG A 44 -4.31 -6.56 7.46
CA ARG A 44 -5.29 -6.11 8.46
C ARG A 44 -5.77 -4.67 8.22
N LEU A 45 -4.91 -3.82 7.66
CA LEU A 45 -5.27 -2.45 7.24
C LEU A 45 -6.02 -2.42 5.90
N GLY A 46 -6.26 -3.58 5.25
CA GLY A 46 -6.92 -3.67 3.94
C GLY A 46 -5.98 -3.49 2.75
N ILE A 47 -4.67 -3.36 2.99
CA ILE A 47 -3.64 -3.26 1.95
C ILE A 47 -3.23 -4.69 1.59
N THR A 48 -3.58 -5.11 0.38
CA THR A 48 -3.40 -6.50 -0.08
C THR A 48 -2.78 -6.59 -1.47
N THR A 49 -2.61 -5.48 -2.18
CA THR A 49 -2.04 -5.45 -3.53
C THR A 49 -0.85 -4.49 -3.63
N PHE A 50 0.06 -4.77 -4.58
CA PHE A 50 1.17 -3.88 -4.92
C PHE A 50 0.67 -2.51 -5.34
N ARG A 51 -0.45 -2.45 -6.06
CA ARG A 51 -1.04 -1.18 -6.49
C ARG A 51 -1.40 -0.28 -5.30
N GLN A 52 -2.02 -0.83 -4.26
CA GLN A 52 -2.39 -0.04 -3.08
C GLN A 52 -1.16 0.57 -2.40
N ILE A 53 -0.04 -0.16 -2.34
CA ILE A 53 1.22 0.37 -1.79
C ILE A 53 1.83 1.40 -2.74
N ALA A 54 1.83 1.13 -4.04
CA ALA A 54 2.35 2.00 -5.09
C ALA A 54 1.62 3.35 -5.21
N SER A 55 0.37 3.40 -4.75
CA SER A 55 -0.49 4.58 -4.72
C SER A 55 -0.44 5.34 -3.39
N LEU A 56 0.32 4.87 -2.38
CA LEU A 56 0.44 5.60 -1.13
C LEU A 56 1.10 6.97 -1.35
N THR A 57 0.41 8.01 -0.90
CA THR A 57 1.00 9.34 -0.73
C THR A 57 1.96 9.36 0.48
N PRO A 58 2.86 10.35 0.59
CA PRO A 58 3.72 10.48 1.77
C PRO A 58 2.95 10.56 3.09
N GLU A 59 1.78 11.21 3.09
CA GLU A 59 0.93 11.28 4.27
C GLU A 59 0.31 9.93 4.64
N GLU A 60 -0.14 9.16 3.64
CA GLU A 60 -0.69 7.81 3.87
C GLU A 60 0.40 6.83 4.28
N ALA A 61 1.57 6.88 3.65
CA ALA A 61 2.74 6.11 4.06
C ALA A 61 3.08 6.37 5.54
N ARG A 62 3.06 7.62 5.99
CA ARG A 62 3.26 7.95 7.41
C ARG A 62 2.15 7.40 8.32
N ARG A 63 0.89 7.42 7.87
CA ARG A 63 -0.25 6.84 8.63
C ARG A 63 -0.14 5.33 8.73
N VAL A 64 0.17 4.64 7.64
CA VAL A 64 0.39 3.18 7.62
C VAL A 64 1.62 2.83 8.45
N GLY A 65 2.70 3.61 8.33
CA GLY A 65 3.92 3.44 9.11
C GLY A 65 3.69 3.55 10.62
N ALA A 66 2.79 4.44 11.07
CA ALA A 66 2.46 4.56 12.50
C ALA A 66 1.93 3.24 13.11
N GLU A 67 1.28 2.39 12.31
CA GLU A 67 0.78 1.07 12.74
C GLU A 67 1.90 0.04 12.95
N PHE A 68 3.12 0.33 12.50
CA PHE A 68 4.29 -0.54 12.65
C PHE A 68 5.14 -0.20 13.90
N GLY A 69 4.75 0.80 14.68
CA GLY A 69 5.48 1.23 15.87
C GLY A 69 6.91 1.68 15.53
N GLN A 70 7.93 1.04 16.11
CA GLN A 70 9.34 1.36 15.87
C GLN A 70 9.83 1.12 14.41
N PHE A 71 8.99 0.51 13.57
CA PHE A 71 9.32 0.19 12.19
C PHE A 71 8.61 1.11 11.18
N GLY A 72 7.99 2.20 11.63
CA GLY A 72 7.13 3.05 10.78
C GLY A 72 7.86 3.77 9.66
N ASP A 73 9.12 4.09 9.86
CA ASP A 73 10.03 4.71 8.89
C ASP A 73 10.48 3.75 7.77
N ARG A 74 10.13 2.45 7.82
CA ARG A 74 10.51 1.47 6.79
C ARG A 74 9.90 1.76 5.42
N ILE A 75 8.67 2.26 5.36
CA ILE A 75 7.98 2.51 4.08
C ILE A 75 8.80 3.49 3.23
N GLU A 76 9.31 4.55 3.86
CA GLU A 76 10.11 5.58 3.21
C GLU A 76 11.58 5.15 3.06
N ARG A 77 12.22 4.63 4.12
CA ARG A 77 13.64 4.25 4.09
C ARG A 77 13.93 3.14 3.09
N GLU A 78 13.03 2.17 2.98
CA GLU A 78 13.18 1.02 2.08
C GLU A 78 12.47 1.26 0.75
N HIS A 79 11.94 2.45 0.46
CA HIS A 79 11.35 2.78 -0.84
C HIS A 79 10.22 1.83 -1.29
N TRP A 80 9.32 1.48 -0.37
CA TRP A 80 8.26 0.49 -0.64
C TRP A 80 7.34 0.89 -1.78
N VAL A 81 7.04 2.20 -1.90
CA VAL A 81 6.17 2.73 -2.96
C VAL A 81 6.80 2.50 -4.34
N GLU A 82 8.10 2.80 -4.48
CA GLU A 82 8.81 2.60 -5.74
C GLU A 82 8.96 1.13 -6.09
N GLN A 83 9.23 0.28 -5.11
CA GLN A 83 9.30 -1.17 -5.31
C GLN A 83 7.95 -1.76 -5.74
N ALA A 84 6.87 -1.37 -5.07
CA ALA A 84 5.53 -1.84 -5.38
C ALA A 84 5.09 -1.43 -6.79
N ARG A 85 5.49 -0.24 -7.29
CA ARG A 85 5.26 0.16 -8.69
C ARG A 85 5.92 -0.80 -9.67
N ARG A 86 7.19 -1.16 -9.42
CA ARG A 86 7.94 -2.10 -10.27
C ARG A 86 7.34 -3.49 -10.25
N LEU A 87 6.94 -3.99 -9.08
CA LEU A 87 6.29 -5.30 -8.95
C LEU A 87 4.93 -5.34 -9.62
N TYR A 88 4.14 -4.26 -9.49
CA TYR A 88 2.87 -4.13 -10.19
C TYR A 88 3.09 -4.14 -11.72
N GLU A 89 4.00 -3.33 -12.23
CA GLU A 89 4.27 -3.28 -13.66
C GLU A 89 4.79 -4.61 -14.20
N ALA A 90 5.68 -5.28 -13.46
CA ALA A 90 6.18 -6.60 -13.81
C ALA A 90 5.07 -7.67 -13.84
N LYS A 91 4.10 -7.59 -12.91
CA LYS A 91 3.00 -8.56 -12.83
C LYS A 91 1.88 -8.31 -13.84
N TYR A 92 1.49 -7.05 -14.03
CA TYR A 92 0.29 -6.67 -14.80
C TYR A 92 0.61 -6.04 -16.16
N GLY A 93 1.90 -5.83 -16.49
CA GLY A 93 2.35 -5.34 -17.79
C GLY A 93 2.02 -3.87 -18.06
N ARG A 94 1.73 -3.09 -17.02
CA ARG A 94 1.39 -1.65 -17.13
C ARG A 94 1.83 -0.87 -15.90
N PRO A 95 2.15 0.43 -16.03
CA PRO A 95 2.48 1.26 -14.89
C PRO A 95 1.26 1.52 -14.00
N VAL A 96 1.52 1.80 -12.72
CA VAL A 96 0.50 2.33 -11.80
C VAL A 96 0.22 3.78 -12.20
N GLU A 97 -1.04 4.10 -12.49
CA GLU A 97 -1.42 5.47 -12.81
C GLU A 97 -1.27 6.37 -11.57
N PRO A 98 -0.64 7.55 -11.69
CA PRO A 98 -0.67 8.54 -10.63
C PRO A 98 -2.11 9.05 -10.48
N GLY A 99 -2.68 8.86 -9.28
CA GLY A 99 -3.98 9.43 -8.90
C GLY A 99 -3.91 10.91 -8.61
#